data_AF-A0A2D5E675-F1
#
_entry.id   AF-A0A2D5E675-F1
#
_cell.length_a   1.000
_cell.length_b   1.000
_cell.length_c   1.000
_cell.angle_alpha   90.00
_cell.angle_beta   90.00
_cell.angle_gamma   90.00
#
_symmetry.space_group_name_H-M   'P 1'
#
loop_
_entity.id
_entity.type
_entity.pdbx_description
1 polymer ?
#
loop_
_entity_poly.entity_id
_entity_poly.type
_entity_poly.pdbx_seq_one_letter_code
_entity_poly.pdbx_strand_id
1 'polypeptide(L)'
;MAVSRRVSDRHAFTVVELLVVLAIIILLVGILVVGLSQAAGTAQKAQTRFLLNSMAAGLAQFKGDHGYLPPVLGDGSLFGGVGTPENLPGWSRDLILAPNWSNDPSGAEVDGRQRWFSVTSPAEYLTGYGDRVADGYGIIGGFDSAADTDPGWIESPTIGFRAPGADGVWGALFNNQSNFPPGTFSARNPGNAKRQGGPPISNSTLIRGRIYGPYLELKDENLLGGLRPDGTVALPEDDDYAFRPKVILDYWGTPIRYYRNPYLGGDPKAGVASGLGLDDVFALRPWAFEEGVQTDGIGDASGDTATSPQLKAGEFALMSHGPDRRVNLEDRVDVDEFNRDNIVEIGP
;
A
#
# COMPACT_ATOMS: atom_id res chain seq x y z
N MET A 1 59.60 40.05 55.42
CA MET A 1 58.58 39.86 54.37
C MET A 1 58.13 38.40 54.43
N ALA A 2 57.03 38.10 55.12
CA ALA A 2 56.56 36.72 55.31
C ALA A 2 55.55 36.36 54.20
N VAL A 3 55.88 35.34 53.41
CA VAL A 3 55.02 34.86 52.32
C VAL A 3 53.96 33.92 52.92
N SER A 4 52.71 34.37 52.97
CA SER A 4 51.57 33.53 53.35
C SER A 4 51.27 32.53 52.24
N ARG A 5 51.59 31.26 52.48
CA ARG A 5 51.33 30.16 51.55
C ARG A 5 49.87 29.73 51.75
N ARG A 6 48.97 30.16 50.86
CA ARG A 6 47.61 29.61 50.82
C ARG A 6 47.68 28.15 50.37
N VAL A 7 47.37 27.24 51.28
CA VAL A 7 47.11 25.83 50.95
C VAL A 7 45.80 25.81 50.17
N SER A 8 45.83 25.47 48.88
CA SER A 8 44.59 25.20 48.17
C SER A 8 44.16 23.79 48.53
N ASP A 9 43.04 23.66 49.25
CA ASP A 9 42.39 22.36 49.44
C ASP A 9 41.94 21.84 48.08
N ARG A 10 42.76 20.97 47.49
CA ARG A 10 42.35 20.23 46.30
C ARG A 10 41.46 19.09 46.79
N HIS A 11 40.16 19.31 46.72
CA HIS A 11 39.17 18.25 46.93
C HIS A 11 39.40 17.17 45.87
N ALA A 12 39.94 16.03 46.30
CA ALA A 12 40.07 14.85 45.45
C ALA A 12 38.73 14.12 45.40
N PHE A 13 38.27 13.82 44.19
CA PHE A 13 37.01 13.10 43.96
C PHE A 13 37.15 11.65 44.47
N THR A 14 36.19 11.20 45.26
CA THR A 14 36.16 9.83 45.75
C THR A 14 35.54 8.89 44.71
N VAL A 15 35.93 7.62 44.75
CA VAL A 15 35.32 6.57 43.92
C VAL A 15 33.81 6.48 44.16
N VAL A 16 33.37 6.74 45.40
CA VAL A 16 31.96 6.72 45.78
C VAL A 16 31.18 7.84 45.08
N GLU A 17 31.69 9.08 45.06
CA GLU A 17 31.05 10.20 44.36
C GLU A 17 30.94 9.94 42.86
N LEU A 18 31.96 9.34 42.25
CA LEU A 18 31.92 8.96 40.84
C LEU A 18 30.86 7.89 40.56
N LEU A 19 30.73 6.89 41.44
CA LEU A 19 29.73 5.83 41.32
C LEU A 19 28.30 6.37 41.47
N VAL A 20 28.07 7.28 42.41
CA VAL A 20 26.75 7.90 42.61
C VAL A 20 26.36 8.73 41.39
N VAL A 21 27.28 9.53 40.84
CA VAL A 21 27.01 10.32 39.62
C VAL A 21 26.69 9.41 38.44
N LEU A 22 27.45 8.33 38.26
CA LEU A 22 27.18 7.36 37.20
C LEU A 22 25.82 6.68 37.39
N ALA A 23 25.46 6.31 38.62
CA ALA A 23 24.15 5.73 38.93
C ALA A 23 23.00 6.69 38.58
N ILE A 24 23.16 7.98 38.87
CA ILE A 24 22.17 9.02 38.51
C ILE A 24 22.09 9.16 36.98
N ILE A 25 23.22 9.20 36.27
CA ILE A 25 23.22 9.31 34.80
C ILE A 25 22.51 8.11 34.16
N ILE A 26 22.83 6.89 34.59
CA ILE A 26 22.19 5.66 34.08
C ILE A 26 20.69 5.69 34.33
N LEU A 27 20.27 6.12 35.52
CA LEU A 27 18.85 6.28 35.85
C LEU A 27 18.16 7.31 34.94
N LEU A 28 18.76 8.48 34.76
CA LEU A 28 18.21 9.55 33.92
C LEU A 28 18.12 9.13 32.46
N VAL A 29 19.16 8.48 31.92
CA VAL A 29 19.15 7.93 30.56
C VAL A 29 18.06 6.87 30.41
N GLY A 30 17.90 5.99 31.41
CA GLY A 30 16.85 4.96 31.40
C GLY A 30 15.44 5.56 31.28
N ILE A 31 15.13 6.58 32.09
CA ILE A 31 13.84 7.27 32.04
C ILE A 31 13.66 8.00 30.70
N LEU A 32 14.72 8.64 30.20
CA LEU A 32 14.69 9.37 28.93
C LEU A 32 14.39 8.45 27.73
N VAL A 33 15.03 7.28 27.67
CA VAL A 33 14.83 6.32 26.57
C VAL A 33 13.38 5.83 26.52
N VAL A 34 12.78 5.52 27.68
CA VAL A 34 11.37 5.09 27.76
C VAL A 34 10.41 6.22 27.36
N GLY A 35 10.68 7.46 27.78
CA GLY A 35 9.87 8.61 27.38
C GLY A 35 9.94 8.88 25.87
N LEU A 36 11.14 8.76 25.28
CA LEU A 36 11.36 8.98 23.86
C LEU A 36 10.68 7.92 22.98
N SER A 37 10.69 6.65 23.38
CA SER A 37 10.05 5.58 22.60
C SER A 37 8.53 5.74 22.52
N GLN A 38 7.88 6.12 23.62
CA GLN A 38 6.43 6.39 23.63
C GLN A 38 6.07 7.62 22.78
N ALA A 39 6.89 8.67 22.87
CA ALA A 39 6.71 9.87 22.05
C ALA A 39 6.88 9.55 20.55
N ALA A 40 7.88 8.74 20.19
CA ALA A 40 8.11 8.29 18.82
C ALA A 40 6.93 7.48 18.28
N GLY A 41 6.41 6.51 19.05
CA GLY A 41 5.24 5.72 18.62
C GLY A 41 3.98 6.56 18.42
N THR A 42 3.77 7.57 19.28
CA THR A 42 2.66 8.52 19.13
C THR A 42 2.83 9.38 17.88
N ALA A 43 4.05 9.84 17.60
CA ALA A 43 4.37 10.62 16.40
C ALA A 43 4.16 9.79 15.12
N GLN A 44 4.65 8.55 15.09
CA GLN A 44 4.42 7.62 13.96
C GLN A 44 2.94 7.40 13.72
N LYS A 45 2.14 7.20 14.78
CA LYS A 45 0.67 7.04 14.66
C LYS A 45 -0.01 8.29 14.09
N ALA A 46 0.41 9.48 14.51
CA ALA A 46 -0.11 10.73 13.96
C ALA A 46 0.29 10.92 12.49
N GLN A 47 1.54 10.60 12.14
CA GLN A 47 2.06 10.69 10.79
C GLN A 47 1.38 9.69 9.83
N THR A 48 1.17 8.45 10.27
CA THR A 48 0.42 7.45 9.49
C THR A 48 -1.01 7.90 9.23
N ARG A 49 -1.71 8.44 10.24
CA ARG A 49 -3.06 9.02 10.03
C ARG A 49 -3.04 10.15 9.00
N PHE A 50 -2.06 11.05 9.07
CA PHE A 50 -1.93 12.13 8.09
C PHE A 50 -1.68 11.60 6.66
N LEU A 51 -0.85 10.55 6.53
CA LEU A 51 -0.62 9.87 5.26
C LEU A 51 -1.90 9.24 4.72
N LEU A 52 -2.64 8.48 5.54
CA LEU A 52 -3.90 7.85 5.14
C LEU A 52 -4.94 8.89 4.68
N ASN A 53 -5.04 10.02 5.38
CA ASN A 53 -5.91 11.13 4.97
C ASN A 53 -5.50 11.74 3.62
N SER A 54 -4.19 11.88 3.38
CA SER A 54 -3.66 12.37 2.10
C SER A 54 -3.95 11.39 0.95
N MET A 55 -3.80 10.09 1.22
CA MET A 55 -4.16 9.04 0.27
C MET A 55 -5.67 9.02 -0.02
N ALA A 56 -6.51 9.18 1.01
CA ALA A 56 -7.96 9.23 0.85
C ALA A 56 -8.40 10.42 -0.04
N ALA A 57 -7.79 11.59 0.14
CA ALA A 57 -8.00 12.74 -0.73
C ALA A 57 -7.56 12.45 -2.18
N GLY A 58 -6.41 11.81 -2.37
CA GLY A 58 -5.93 11.40 -3.70
C GLY A 58 -6.86 10.39 -4.38
N LEU A 59 -7.41 9.42 -3.63
CA LEU A 59 -8.39 8.45 -4.14
C LEU A 59 -9.71 9.13 -4.54
N ALA A 60 -10.18 10.09 -3.75
CA ALA A 60 -11.37 10.88 -4.10
C ALA A 60 -11.13 11.71 -5.38
N GLN A 61 -9.94 12.29 -5.55
CA GLN A 61 -9.57 13.00 -6.77
C GLN A 61 -9.50 12.07 -7.99
N PHE A 62 -8.85 10.90 -7.84
CA PHE A 62 -8.84 9.88 -8.89
C PHE A 62 -10.27 9.51 -9.32
N LYS A 63 -11.16 9.26 -8.35
CA LYS A 63 -12.57 8.93 -8.62
C LYS A 63 -13.29 10.08 -9.33
N GLY A 64 -12.99 11.34 -8.98
CA GLY A 64 -13.53 12.50 -9.67
C GLY A 64 -13.11 12.57 -11.16
N ASP A 65 -11.85 12.24 -11.45
CA ASP A 65 -11.30 12.29 -12.81
C ASP A 65 -11.69 11.09 -13.68
N HIS A 66 -11.80 9.88 -13.08
CA HIS A 66 -12.04 8.63 -13.80
C HIS A 66 -13.46 8.08 -13.67
N GLY A 67 -14.23 8.53 -12.68
CA GLY A 67 -15.59 8.06 -12.38
C GLY A 67 -15.66 6.78 -11.54
N TYR A 68 -14.52 6.22 -11.16
CA TYR A 68 -14.42 5.00 -10.35
C TYR A 68 -13.14 5.03 -9.50
N LEU A 69 -13.07 4.20 -8.47
CA LEU A 69 -11.92 4.03 -7.58
C LEU A 69 -10.90 3.07 -8.18
N PRO A 70 -9.61 3.22 -7.87
CA PRO A 70 -8.58 2.31 -8.36
C PRO A 70 -8.94 0.83 -8.20
N PRO A 71 -8.69 -0.02 -9.22
CA PRO A 71 -8.95 -1.45 -9.14
C PRO A 71 -8.11 -2.11 -8.04
N VAL A 72 -8.53 -3.28 -7.58
CA VAL A 72 -7.73 -4.09 -6.65
C VAL A 72 -6.70 -4.85 -7.49
N LEU A 73 -5.43 -4.52 -7.32
CA LEU A 73 -4.31 -5.21 -7.95
C LEU A 73 -3.67 -6.21 -6.98
N GLY A 74 -3.12 -7.29 -7.51
CA GLY A 74 -2.43 -8.29 -6.71
C GLY A 74 -1.84 -9.40 -7.56
N ASP A 75 -1.41 -10.47 -6.89
CA ASP A 75 -0.94 -11.67 -7.56
C ASP A 75 -2.15 -12.50 -8.04
N GLY A 76 -2.37 -12.51 -9.35
CA GLY A 76 -3.48 -13.24 -9.97
C GLY A 76 -3.48 -14.75 -9.65
N SER A 77 -2.32 -15.34 -9.34
CA SER A 77 -2.20 -16.76 -9.02
C SER A 77 -2.81 -17.12 -7.65
N LEU A 78 -2.80 -16.19 -6.69
CA LEU A 78 -3.37 -16.38 -5.35
C LEU A 78 -4.90 -16.43 -5.36
N PHE A 79 -5.54 -15.93 -6.42
CA PHE A 79 -6.99 -15.85 -6.57
C PHE A 79 -7.51 -16.75 -7.72
N GLY A 80 -6.76 -17.80 -8.06
CA GLY A 80 -7.18 -18.80 -9.05
C GLY A 80 -7.14 -18.34 -10.51
N GLY A 81 -6.53 -17.18 -10.79
CA GLY A 81 -6.36 -16.61 -12.13
C GLY A 81 -5.02 -16.97 -12.78
N VAL A 82 -4.89 -16.64 -14.07
CA VAL A 82 -3.59 -16.62 -14.76
C VAL A 82 -2.86 -15.35 -14.31
N GLY A 83 -1.97 -15.47 -13.32
CA GLY A 83 -1.14 -14.38 -12.82
C GLY A 83 0.15 -14.20 -13.60
N THR A 84 0.69 -12.98 -13.56
CA THR A 84 2.03 -12.67 -14.04
C THR A 84 3.08 -13.29 -13.09
N PRO A 85 4.02 -14.12 -13.59
CA PRO A 85 5.08 -14.71 -12.78
C PRO A 85 5.88 -13.70 -11.95
N GLU A 86 6.28 -14.10 -10.73
CA GLU A 86 6.98 -13.27 -9.73
C GLU A 86 8.26 -12.57 -10.19
N ASN A 87 8.90 -13.12 -11.23
CA ASN A 87 10.13 -12.60 -11.81
C ASN A 87 9.89 -11.62 -12.97
N LEU A 88 8.64 -11.24 -13.23
CA LEU A 88 8.28 -10.31 -14.31
C LEU A 88 7.72 -8.99 -13.75
N PRO A 89 7.90 -7.84 -14.45
CA PRO A 89 7.48 -6.52 -13.97
C PRO A 89 5.98 -6.32 -13.68
N GLY A 90 5.13 -7.26 -14.11
CA GLY A 90 3.68 -7.23 -13.89
C GLY A 90 3.20 -8.02 -12.69
N TRP A 91 4.10 -8.71 -11.98
CA TRP A 91 3.72 -9.45 -10.79
C TRP A 91 3.12 -8.52 -9.74
N SER A 92 2.09 -9.00 -9.03
CA SER A 92 1.32 -8.19 -8.07
C SER A 92 0.64 -6.94 -8.66
N ARG A 93 0.51 -6.88 -10.00
CA ARG A 93 -0.11 -5.78 -10.76
C ARG A 93 -1.19 -6.30 -11.70
N ASP A 94 -1.74 -7.49 -11.46
CA ASP A 94 -2.89 -7.98 -12.21
C ASP A 94 -4.19 -7.58 -11.50
N LEU A 95 -5.25 -7.31 -12.26
CA LEU A 95 -6.59 -7.11 -11.71
C LEU A 95 -7.03 -8.37 -10.96
N ILE A 96 -7.40 -8.20 -9.69
CA ILE A 96 -8.02 -9.23 -8.89
C ILE A 96 -9.53 -8.99 -8.85
N LEU A 97 -10.28 -9.92 -9.45
CA LEU A 97 -11.74 -9.89 -9.37
C LEU A 97 -12.20 -10.13 -7.94
N ALA A 98 -13.31 -9.49 -7.57
CA ALA A 98 -13.92 -9.73 -6.29
C ALA A 98 -14.32 -11.20 -6.15
N PRO A 99 -14.18 -11.81 -4.96
CA PRO A 99 -14.69 -13.14 -4.72
C PRO A 99 -16.20 -13.17 -4.96
N ASN A 100 -16.72 -14.34 -5.32
CA ASN A 100 -18.16 -14.55 -5.36
C ASN A 100 -18.76 -14.33 -3.97
N TRP A 101 -19.97 -13.77 -3.94
CA TRP A 101 -20.68 -13.54 -2.70
C TRP A 101 -22.16 -13.86 -2.84
N SER A 102 -22.62 -14.75 -1.98
CA SER A 102 -24.02 -15.12 -1.86
C SER A 102 -24.71 -14.36 -0.71
N ASN A 103 -26.03 -14.45 -0.65
CA ASN A 103 -26.81 -13.81 0.43
C ASN A 103 -26.55 -14.46 1.81
N ASP A 104 -26.02 -15.68 1.83
CA ASP A 104 -25.63 -16.45 3.02
C ASP A 104 -24.24 -17.04 2.77
N PRO A 105 -23.19 -16.22 2.85
CA PRO A 105 -21.86 -16.57 2.38
C PRO A 105 -21.23 -17.65 3.27
N SER A 106 -20.67 -18.65 2.63
CA SER A 106 -19.86 -19.69 3.26
C SER A 106 -18.57 -19.11 3.85
N GLY A 107 -17.95 -19.82 4.80
CA GLY A 107 -16.66 -19.40 5.38
C GLY A 107 -15.55 -19.17 4.33
N ALA A 108 -15.60 -19.85 3.18
CA ALA A 108 -14.66 -19.62 2.08
C ALA A 108 -14.91 -18.29 1.34
N GLU A 109 -16.18 -17.89 1.18
CA GLU A 109 -16.54 -16.58 0.61
C GLU A 109 -16.14 -15.45 1.56
N VAL A 110 -16.33 -15.65 2.86
CA VAL A 110 -15.87 -14.73 3.91
C VAL A 110 -14.34 -14.59 3.89
N ASP A 111 -13.59 -15.70 3.93
CA ASP A 111 -12.12 -15.69 3.86
C ASP A 111 -11.61 -15.00 2.57
N GLY A 112 -12.27 -15.29 1.44
CA GLY A 112 -11.99 -14.61 0.17
C GLY A 112 -12.14 -13.09 0.27
N ARG A 113 -13.18 -12.59 0.95
CA ARG A 113 -13.40 -11.16 1.19
C ARG A 113 -12.33 -10.57 2.11
N GLN A 114 -11.94 -11.26 3.18
CA GLN A 114 -10.89 -10.77 4.09
C GLN A 114 -9.53 -10.58 3.38
N ARG A 115 -9.26 -11.44 2.38
CA ARG A 115 -8.03 -11.41 1.58
C ARG A 115 -8.12 -10.52 0.34
N TRP A 116 -9.30 -10.00 0.00
CA TRP A 116 -9.48 -9.16 -1.18
C TRP A 116 -9.16 -7.69 -0.88
N PHE A 117 -7.88 -7.37 -0.96
CA PHE A 117 -7.33 -6.01 -0.85
C PHE A 117 -6.12 -5.87 -1.78
N SER A 118 -5.67 -4.64 -1.99
CA SER A 118 -4.42 -4.37 -2.71
C SER A 118 -3.44 -3.58 -1.84
N VAL A 119 -2.15 -3.86 -1.99
CA VAL A 119 -1.06 -3.02 -1.46
C VAL A 119 -0.34 -2.24 -2.55
N THR A 120 -0.50 -2.66 -3.82
CA THR A 120 0.18 -2.07 -4.99
C THR A 120 -0.68 -1.01 -5.68
N SER A 121 -2.01 -1.13 -5.67
CA SER A 121 -2.91 -0.15 -6.32
C SER A 121 -2.67 1.29 -5.87
N PRO A 122 -2.51 1.61 -4.56
CA PRO A 122 -2.32 2.99 -4.16
C PRO A 122 -1.05 3.61 -4.75
N ALA A 123 0.08 2.89 -4.73
CA ALA A 123 1.30 3.37 -5.36
C ALA A 123 1.09 3.55 -6.88
N GLU A 124 0.48 2.57 -7.53
CA GLU A 124 0.25 2.59 -8.98
C GLU A 124 -0.56 3.81 -9.43
N TYR A 125 -1.69 4.06 -8.79
CA TYR A 125 -2.66 5.04 -9.28
C TYR A 125 -2.56 6.40 -8.59
N LEU A 126 -1.99 6.50 -7.38
CA LEU A 126 -1.85 7.80 -6.70
C LEU A 126 -0.50 8.45 -6.99
N THR A 127 0.57 7.67 -7.08
CA THR A 127 1.88 8.21 -7.44
C THR A 127 2.14 8.02 -8.93
N GLY A 128 1.89 6.84 -9.48
CA GLY A 128 2.31 6.53 -10.86
C GLY A 128 3.83 6.45 -10.94
N TYR A 129 4.41 5.56 -10.13
CA TYR A 129 5.87 5.38 -9.98
C TYR A 129 6.52 4.59 -11.14
N GLY A 130 5.71 4.08 -12.07
CA GLY A 130 6.18 3.19 -13.13
C GLY A 130 7.07 3.93 -14.13
N ASP A 131 8.10 3.23 -14.61
CA ASP A 131 8.80 3.62 -15.84
C ASP A 131 8.03 3.12 -17.08
N ARG A 132 8.59 3.40 -18.27
CA ARG A 132 8.02 3.00 -19.55
C ARG A 132 7.75 1.50 -19.73
N VAL A 133 8.46 0.63 -19.01
CA VAL A 133 8.26 -0.82 -19.04
C VAL A 133 7.17 -1.25 -18.07
N ALA A 134 6.92 -0.42 -17.05
CA ALA A 134 5.94 -0.67 -16.01
C ALA A 134 4.54 -0.17 -16.35
N ASP A 135 4.29 0.86 -17.15
CA ASP A 135 2.91 1.27 -17.47
C ASP A 135 2.69 1.60 -18.96
N GLY A 136 3.73 1.42 -19.79
CA GLY A 136 3.75 1.74 -21.21
C GLY A 136 3.95 3.24 -21.51
N TYR A 137 4.67 3.95 -20.65
CA TYR A 137 5.16 5.31 -20.89
C TYR A 137 6.09 5.40 -22.13
N GLY A 138 6.20 6.62 -22.68
CA GLY A 138 6.66 7.06 -24.00
C GLY A 138 7.73 6.33 -24.82
N ILE A 139 7.38 6.22 -26.10
CA ILE A 139 8.35 6.19 -27.19
C ILE A 139 8.22 7.48 -28.00
N ILE A 140 9.33 8.23 -28.11
CA ILE A 140 9.56 9.21 -29.17
C ILE A 140 10.70 8.65 -30.04
N GLY A 141 10.39 7.72 -30.95
CA GLY A 141 11.36 7.14 -31.90
C GLY A 141 11.05 5.69 -32.30
N GLY A 142 11.94 5.03 -33.06
CA GLY A 142 11.82 3.61 -33.42
C GLY A 142 12.56 2.70 -32.44
N PHE A 143 12.13 1.44 -32.34
CA PHE A 143 12.59 0.43 -31.37
C PHE A 143 14.07 0.00 -31.50
N ASP A 144 14.75 0.35 -32.58
CA ASP A 144 15.89 -0.45 -33.04
C ASP A 144 17.28 0.01 -32.56
N SER A 145 17.44 1.07 -31.74
CA SER A 145 18.81 1.66 -31.61
C SER A 145 19.23 2.42 -30.35
N ALA A 146 18.59 2.31 -29.19
CA ALA A 146 19.07 3.00 -27.97
C ALA A 146 18.84 2.21 -26.67
N ALA A 147 19.71 2.41 -25.68
CA ALA A 147 19.54 1.79 -24.36
C ALA A 147 18.52 2.57 -23.53
N ASP A 148 17.77 1.88 -22.66
CA ASP A 148 16.71 2.48 -21.83
C ASP A 148 17.22 3.65 -20.93
N THR A 149 18.52 3.64 -20.64
CA THR A 149 19.26 4.61 -19.81
C THR A 149 19.72 5.87 -20.54
N ASP A 150 19.49 6.02 -21.85
CA ASP A 150 19.99 7.16 -22.61
C ASP A 150 19.25 8.47 -22.21
N PRO A 151 19.96 9.56 -21.86
CA PRO A 151 19.35 10.80 -21.33
C PRO A 151 18.29 11.46 -22.21
N GLY A 152 18.32 11.23 -23.53
CA GLY A 152 17.33 11.73 -24.48
C GLY A 152 16.04 10.91 -24.56
N TRP A 153 15.97 9.80 -23.83
CA TRP A 153 14.84 8.87 -23.74
C TRP A 153 14.22 8.81 -22.35
N ILE A 154 14.87 9.39 -21.33
CA ILE A 154 14.30 9.55 -19.98
C ILE A 154 13.15 10.55 -20.05
N GLU A 155 11.94 10.11 -19.76
CA GLU A 155 10.75 10.96 -19.85
C GLU A 155 10.57 11.89 -18.65
N SER A 156 9.89 13.00 -18.92
CA SER A 156 9.48 14.01 -17.96
C SER A 156 7.99 14.30 -18.13
N PRO A 157 7.18 14.28 -17.06
CA PRO A 157 7.56 14.04 -15.66
C PRO A 157 7.82 12.56 -15.35
N THR A 158 8.66 12.27 -14.36
CA THR A 158 9.01 10.90 -13.91
C THR A 158 7.92 10.23 -13.07
N ILE A 159 6.80 10.92 -12.85
CA ILE A 159 5.73 10.53 -11.93
C ILE A 159 4.38 10.80 -12.62
N GLY A 160 3.42 9.91 -12.41
CA GLY A 160 2.10 9.91 -13.00
C GLY A 160 1.85 8.62 -13.79
N PHE A 161 0.61 8.38 -14.19
CA PHE A 161 0.24 7.18 -14.93
C PHE A 161 -0.62 7.55 -16.15
N ARG A 162 -0.63 6.68 -17.17
CA ARG A 162 -1.52 6.84 -18.32
C ARG A 162 -2.97 6.54 -17.95
N ALA A 163 -3.87 7.37 -18.47
CA ALA A 163 -5.32 7.13 -18.40
C ALA A 163 -5.65 5.65 -18.65
N PRO A 164 -6.38 4.97 -17.74
CA PRO A 164 -6.71 3.57 -17.93
C PRO A 164 -7.53 3.38 -19.21
N GLY A 165 -7.26 2.27 -19.91
CA GLY A 165 -7.85 1.98 -21.21
C GLY A 165 -9.32 1.56 -21.11
N ALA A 166 -9.78 0.83 -22.13
CA ALA A 166 -11.16 0.34 -22.18
C ALA A 166 -11.52 -0.54 -20.96
N ASP A 167 -10.57 -1.30 -20.42
CA ASP A 167 -10.75 -2.18 -19.25
C ASP A 167 -10.76 -1.46 -17.89
N GLY A 168 -10.46 -0.16 -17.85
CA GLY A 168 -10.43 0.60 -16.61
C GLY A 168 -9.25 0.29 -15.68
N VAL A 169 -8.28 -0.53 -16.13
CA VAL A 169 -7.12 -0.93 -15.33
C VAL A 169 -5.83 -0.35 -15.93
N TRP A 170 -5.52 -0.66 -17.20
CA TRP A 170 -4.21 -0.34 -17.78
C TRP A 170 -4.31 0.51 -19.06
N GLY A 171 -3.39 1.46 -19.23
CA GLY A 171 -3.53 2.58 -20.19
C GLY A 171 -2.77 2.53 -21.53
N ALA A 172 -1.92 1.53 -21.83
CA ALA A 172 -0.97 1.69 -22.94
C ALA A 172 -1.33 1.08 -24.31
N LEU A 173 -2.23 0.09 -24.41
CA LEU A 173 -2.57 -0.54 -25.71
C LEU A 173 -4.06 -0.90 -25.80
N PHE A 174 -4.72 -0.45 -26.88
CA PHE A 174 -6.17 -0.60 -27.09
C PHE A 174 -6.61 -2.07 -27.21
N ASN A 175 -5.74 -2.95 -27.71
CA ASN A 175 -6.08 -4.36 -27.88
C ASN A 175 -5.35 -5.20 -26.84
N ASN A 176 -6.10 -5.67 -25.84
CA ASN A 176 -5.68 -6.79 -25.01
C ASN A 176 -5.31 -7.96 -25.93
N GLN A 177 -4.23 -8.68 -25.63
CA GLN A 177 -3.98 -9.95 -26.32
C GLN A 177 -5.21 -10.84 -26.14
N SER A 178 -5.79 -11.34 -27.24
CA SER A 178 -7.07 -12.05 -27.25
C SER A 178 -7.13 -13.30 -26.34
N ASN A 179 -5.96 -13.80 -25.92
CA ASN A 179 -5.81 -15.01 -25.12
C ASN A 179 -5.70 -14.74 -23.61
N PHE A 180 -5.74 -13.49 -23.17
CA PHE A 180 -5.60 -13.13 -21.76
C PHE A 180 -6.89 -12.50 -21.22
N PRO A 181 -7.22 -12.76 -19.94
CA PRO A 181 -8.30 -12.06 -19.25
C PRO A 181 -8.11 -10.52 -19.27
N PRO A 182 -9.20 -9.74 -19.18
CA PRO A 182 -9.11 -8.31 -18.93
C PRO A 182 -8.35 -7.99 -17.64
N GLY A 183 -7.60 -6.88 -17.60
CA GLY A 183 -6.89 -6.42 -16.41
C GLY A 183 -5.56 -7.14 -16.11
N THR A 184 -5.17 -8.15 -16.90
CA THR A 184 -3.84 -8.77 -16.79
C THR A 184 -2.76 -7.84 -17.34
N PHE A 185 -1.73 -7.58 -16.54
CA PHE A 185 -0.62 -6.69 -16.88
C PHE A 185 0.17 -7.19 -18.09
N SER A 186 0.56 -8.47 -18.08
CA SER A 186 1.35 -9.08 -19.16
C SER A 186 0.65 -9.02 -20.53
N ALA A 187 -0.69 -8.96 -20.52
CA ALA A 187 -1.49 -8.88 -21.72
C ALA A 187 -1.46 -7.49 -22.39
N ARG A 188 -1.09 -6.47 -21.61
CA ARG A 188 -0.94 -5.08 -22.06
C ARG A 188 0.41 -4.81 -22.71
N ASN A 189 1.30 -5.79 -22.73
CA ASN A 189 2.56 -5.79 -23.49
C ASN A 189 3.32 -4.43 -23.44
N PRO A 190 3.62 -3.90 -22.24
CA PRO A 190 4.14 -2.54 -22.09
C PRO A 190 5.46 -2.28 -22.81
N GLY A 191 6.22 -3.32 -23.20
CA GLY A 191 7.52 -3.17 -23.86
C GLY A 191 7.77 -3.89 -25.19
N ASN A 192 6.80 -4.54 -25.84
CA ASN A 192 7.15 -5.64 -26.79
C ASN A 192 8.14 -6.61 -26.10
N ALA A 193 7.76 -7.06 -24.89
CA ALA A 193 8.63 -7.88 -24.04
C ALA A 193 9.17 -9.06 -24.84
N LYS A 194 10.50 -9.22 -24.88
CA LYS A 194 11.26 -10.22 -25.66
C LYS A 194 10.64 -11.63 -25.67
N ARG A 195 9.58 -11.86 -26.45
CA ARG A 195 9.22 -13.20 -26.91
C ARG A 195 10.18 -13.53 -28.02
N GLN A 196 11.31 -14.09 -27.61
CA GLN A 196 12.18 -14.89 -28.47
C GLN A 196 11.30 -16.00 -29.09
N GLY A 197 10.73 -15.76 -30.28
CA GLY A 197 10.10 -16.80 -31.12
C GLY A 197 8.57 -16.89 -31.17
N GLY A 198 7.80 -15.86 -30.79
CA GLY A 198 6.33 -15.86 -30.98
C GLY A 198 5.89 -15.19 -32.31
N PRO A 199 4.73 -15.56 -32.89
CA PRO A 199 4.21 -14.90 -34.09
C PRO A 199 4.00 -13.39 -33.86
N PRO A 200 4.11 -12.55 -34.90
CA PRO A 200 4.08 -11.10 -34.77
C PRO A 200 2.75 -10.65 -34.17
N ILE A 201 2.81 -10.07 -32.98
CA ILE A 201 1.63 -9.55 -32.27
C ILE A 201 1.29 -8.16 -32.82
N SER A 202 0.01 -7.99 -33.20
CA SER A 202 -0.57 -6.88 -33.96
C SER A 202 -0.74 -5.55 -33.20
N ASN A 203 0.07 -5.30 -32.16
CA ASN A 203 0.05 -4.04 -31.41
C ASN A 203 1.25 -3.18 -31.80
N SER A 204 1.18 -2.54 -32.97
CA SER A 204 2.22 -1.64 -33.49
C SER A 204 1.92 -0.16 -33.27
N THR A 205 0.79 0.18 -32.63
CA THR A 205 0.36 1.58 -32.45
C THR A 205 0.59 2.01 -31.01
N LEU A 206 1.61 2.85 -30.82
CA LEU A 206 1.84 3.57 -29.56
C LEU A 206 0.76 4.65 -29.41
N ILE A 207 -0.10 4.51 -28.41
CA ILE A 207 -1.19 5.47 -28.19
C ILE A 207 -0.77 6.45 -27.09
N ARG A 208 -0.88 7.75 -27.42
CA ARG A 208 -0.63 8.85 -26.49
C ARG A 208 -1.89 9.06 -25.64
N GLY A 209 -1.95 8.45 -24.46
CA GLY A 209 -2.96 8.75 -23.45
C GLY A 209 -2.64 10.03 -22.68
N ARG A 210 -3.65 10.68 -22.09
CA ARG A 210 -3.46 11.77 -21.11
C ARG A 210 -2.74 11.20 -19.88
N ILE A 211 -1.78 11.95 -19.37
CA ILE A 211 -1.08 11.66 -18.11
C ILE A 211 -1.92 12.23 -16.98
N TYR A 212 -2.13 11.43 -15.94
CA TYR A 212 -2.81 11.80 -14.71
C TYR A 212 -1.87 11.65 -13.51
N GLY A 213 -2.18 12.39 -12.46
CA GLY A 213 -1.41 12.42 -11.23
C GLY A 213 -0.09 13.20 -11.30
N PRO A 214 0.76 13.06 -10.27
CA PRO A 214 0.47 12.31 -9.04
C PRO A 214 -0.74 12.91 -8.31
N TYR A 215 -1.63 12.05 -7.82
CA TYR A 215 -2.69 12.42 -6.87
C TYR A 215 -2.18 12.40 -5.43
N LEU A 216 -1.00 11.84 -5.21
CA LEU A 216 -0.29 11.82 -3.93
C LEU A 216 1.19 12.09 -4.15
N GLU A 217 1.69 13.15 -3.55
CA GLU A 217 3.13 13.39 -3.42
C GLU A 217 3.60 12.89 -2.06
N LEU A 218 4.52 11.92 -2.08
CA LEU A 218 5.15 11.41 -0.86
C LEU A 218 6.24 12.39 -0.42
N LYS A 219 6.16 12.85 0.83
CA LYS A 219 7.16 13.76 1.41
C LYS A 219 8.49 13.09 1.74
N ASP A 220 8.45 11.77 1.91
CA ASP A 220 9.58 10.93 2.28
C ASP A 220 9.64 9.75 1.31
N GLU A 221 10.77 9.59 0.63
CA GLU A 221 11.01 8.50 -0.32
C GLU A 221 11.00 7.13 0.37
N ASN A 222 11.29 7.09 1.68
CA ASN A 222 11.26 5.85 2.48
C ASN A 222 9.84 5.31 2.69
N LEU A 223 8.80 6.10 2.38
CA LEU A 223 7.41 5.63 2.39
C LEU A 223 7.04 4.84 1.13
N LEU A 224 7.97 4.70 0.17
CA LEU A 224 7.76 3.91 -1.03
C LEU A 224 8.69 2.68 -1.01
N GLY A 225 8.11 1.51 -0.76
CA GLY A 225 8.83 0.22 -0.75
C GLY A 225 8.61 -0.59 -2.01
N GLY A 226 9.44 -1.59 -2.26
CA GLY A 226 9.26 -2.60 -3.31
C GLY A 226 8.76 -3.93 -2.73
N LEU A 227 7.62 -4.46 -3.19
CA LEU A 227 7.09 -5.73 -2.71
C LEU A 227 7.93 -6.91 -3.22
N ARG A 228 8.30 -7.83 -2.32
CA ARG A 228 8.95 -9.11 -2.66
C ARG A 228 7.97 -10.29 -2.56
N PRO A 229 8.20 -11.40 -3.28
CA PRO A 229 7.30 -12.57 -3.26
C PRO A 229 7.09 -13.24 -1.91
N ASP A 230 8.06 -13.11 -1.01
CA ASP A 230 7.96 -13.57 0.37
C ASP A 230 7.16 -12.63 1.29
N GLY A 231 6.63 -11.53 0.73
CA GLY A 231 5.89 -10.50 1.46
C GLY A 231 6.78 -9.45 2.14
N THR A 232 8.11 -9.57 2.05
CA THR A 232 9.01 -8.55 2.58
C THR A 232 9.08 -7.32 1.66
N VAL A 233 9.63 -6.23 2.18
CA VAL A 233 9.74 -4.96 1.48
C VAL A 233 11.20 -4.66 1.17
N ALA A 234 11.48 -4.36 -0.10
CA ALA A 234 12.72 -3.77 -0.56
C ALA A 234 12.71 -2.27 -0.33
N LEU A 235 13.79 -1.74 0.21
CA LEU A 235 13.98 -0.31 0.41
C LEU A 235 14.74 0.31 -0.79
N PRO A 236 14.70 1.63 -0.99
CA PRO A 236 15.37 2.28 -2.12
C PRO A 236 16.86 1.93 -2.30
N GLU A 237 17.55 1.60 -1.21
CA GLU A 237 18.95 1.17 -1.20
C GLU A 237 19.20 -0.27 -1.67
N ASP A 238 18.16 -1.12 -1.77
CA ASP A 238 18.30 -2.51 -2.18
C ASP A 238 18.43 -2.65 -3.70
N ASP A 239 19.33 -3.54 -4.16
CA ASP A 239 19.59 -3.76 -5.60
C ASP A 239 18.33 -4.20 -6.39
N ASP A 240 17.39 -4.89 -5.72
CA ASP A 240 16.17 -5.39 -6.36
C ASP A 240 15.02 -4.37 -6.35
N TYR A 241 15.14 -3.27 -5.60
CA TYR A 241 14.10 -2.26 -5.41
C TYR A 241 13.49 -1.78 -6.73
N ALA A 242 14.33 -1.42 -7.69
CA ALA A 242 13.92 -0.83 -8.96
C ALA A 242 12.90 -1.72 -9.71
N PHE A 243 13.12 -3.04 -9.70
CA PHE A 243 12.32 -4.01 -10.45
C PHE A 243 11.08 -4.51 -9.70
N ARG A 244 10.93 -4.15 -8.41
CA ARG A 244 9.77 -4.57 -7.62
C ARG A 244 8.55 -3.66 -7.85
N PRO A 245 7.33 -4.22 -7.84
CA PRO A 245 6.11 -3.44 -7.70
C PRO A 245 6.19 -2.57 -6.45
N LYS A 246 5.86 -1.29 -6.56
CA LYS A 246 5.93 -0.40 -5.40
C LYS A 246 4.66 -0.47 -4.56
N VAL A 247 4.85 -0.23 -3.27
CA VAL A 247 3.81 -0.18 -2.25
C VAL A 247 4.04 1.05 -1.39
N ILE A 248 2.97 1.66 -0.90
CA ILE A 248 3.07 2.76 0.06
C ILE A 248 3.15 2.14 1.45
N LEU A 249 4.18 2.52 2.20
CA LEU A 249 4.44 2.06 3.55
C LEU A 249 3.86 3.04 4.57
N ASP A 250 3.43 2.50 5.71
CA ASP A 250 3.24 3.29 6.91
C ASP A 250 4.58 3.63 7.59
N TYR A 251 4.52 4.42 8.66
CA TYR A 251 5.72 4.81 9.42
C TYR A 251 6.34 3.68 10.26
N TRP A 252 5.79 2.47 10.18
CA TRP A 252 6.38 1.25 10.71
C TRP A 252 7.00 0.38 9.61
N GLY A 253 6.95 0.81 8.34
CA GLY A 253 7.52 0.08 7.20
C GLY A 253 6.62 -1.05 6.69
N THR A 254 5.34 -1.05 7.06
CA THR A 254 4.36 -2.05 6.63
C THR A 254 3.55 -1.50 5.45
N PRO A 255 3.30 -2.29 4.39
CA PRO A 255 2.45 -1.85 3.29
C PRO A 255 1.03 -1.53 3.74
N ILE A 256 0.54 -0.36 3.35
CA ILE A 256 -0.85 0.06 3.59
C ILE A 256 -1.78 -0.77 2.72
N ARG A 257 -2.80 -1.37 3.34
CA ARG A 257 -3.82 -2.13 2.62
C ARG A 257 -4.93 -1.21 2.15
N TYR A 258 -5.30 -1.36 0.89
CA TYR A 258 -6.40 -0.67 0.24
C TYR A 258 -7.55 -1.64 -0.05
N TYR A 259 -8.73 -1.28 0.45
CA TYR A 259 -9.98 -1.98 0.28
C TYR A 259 -10.96 -1.08 -0.45
N ARG A 260 -11.86 -1.67 -1.23
CA ARG A 260 -12.99 -0.96 -1.82
C ARG A 260 -14.23 -1.83 -1.91
N ASN A 261 -15.36 -1.23 -2.26
CA ASN A 261 -16.52 -1.97 -2.69
C ASN A 261 -16.28 -2.55 -4.11
N PRO A 262 -16.75 -3.78 -4.38
CA PRO A 262 -16.56 -4.43 -5.67
C PRO A 262 -17.40 -3.79 -6.77
N TYR A 263 -16.93 -3.89 -8.01
CA TYR A 263 -17.71 -3.51 -9.18
C TYR A 263 -18.38 -4.72 -9.80
N LEU A 264 -19.54 -4.53 -10.42
CA LEU A 264 -20.28 -5.58 -11.11
C LEU A 264 -19.41 -6.21 -12.22
N GLY A 265 -19.19 -7.52 -12.13
CA GLY A 265 -18.34 -8.26 -13.08
C GLY A 265 -16.86 -7.86 -13.06
N GLY A 266 -16.42 -7.08 -12.06
CA GLY A 266 -15.05 -6.60 -11.94
C GLY A 266 -14.67 -5.49 -12.93
N ASP A 267 -15.59 -5.01 -13.75
CA ASP A 267 -15.38 -3.86 -14.63
C ASP A 267 -15.45 -2.57 -13.80
N PRO A 268 -14.35 -1.80 -13.67
CA PRO A 268 -14.36 -0.55 -12.90
C PRO A 268 -15.35 0.49 -13.42
N LYS A 269 -15.79 0.40 -14.67
CA LYS A 269 -16.78 1.30 -15.27
C LYS A 269 -18.21 0.83 -15.06
N ALA A 270 -18.41 -0.39 -14.56
CA ALA A 270 -19.71 -0.86 -14.15
C ALA A 270 -20.11 -0.27 -12.77
N GLY A 271 -21.39 -0.36 -12.43
CA GLY A 271 -21.85 0.03 -11.09
C GLY A 271 -21.24 -0.82 -9.97
N VAL A 272 -21.39 -0.36 -8.73
CA VAL A 272 -20.98 -1.11 -7.54
C VAL A 272 -21.83 -2.38 -7.41
N ALA A 273 -21.19 -3.52 -7.15
CA ALA A 273 -21.87 -4.78 -6.92
C ALA A 273 -22.53 -4.78 -5.54
N SER A 274 -23.78 -5.23 -5.47
CA SER A 274 -24.52 -5.37 -4.23
C SER A 274 -24.06 -6.60 -3.44
N GLY A 275 -24.09 -6.50 -2.12
CA GLY A 275 -23.93 -7.64 -1.21
C GLY A 275 -22.58 -7.73 -0.50
N LEU A 276 -21.54 -7.08 -1.04
CA LEU A 276 -20.18 -7.06 -0.45
C LEU A 276 -19.82 -5.64 0.00
N GLY A 277 -19.87 -5.39 1.31
CA GLY A 277 -19.53 -4.10 1.91
C GLY A 277 -18.17 -4.10 2.62
N LEU A 278 -17.63 -2.92 2.93
CA LEU A 278 -16.42 -2.79 3.77
C LEU A 278 -16.69 -3.23 5.20
N ASP A 279 -17.95 -3.20 5.64
CA ASP A 279 -18.39 -3.66 6.94
C ASP A 279 -18.23 -5.17 7.14
N ASP A 280 -18.07 -5.94 6.07
CA ASP A 280 -17.81 -7.38 6.13
C ASP A 280 -16.33 -7.73 6.33
N VAL A 281 -15.41 -6.75 6.36
CA VAL A 281 -13.99 -6.99 6.59
C VAL A 281 -13.66 -6.80 8.07
N PHE A 282 -13.22 -7.86 8.75
CA PHE A 282 -13.07 -7.88 10.20
C PHE A 282 -11.98 -6.94 10.70
N ALA A 283 -10.83 -6.93 10.02
CA ALA A 283 -9.71 -6.07 10.37
C ALA A 283 -10.00 -4.55 10.23
N LEU A 284 -11.03 -4.18 9.46
CA LEU A 284 -11.44 -2.77 9.31
C LEU A 284 -12.38 -2.31 10.43
N ARG A 285 -13.05 -3.23 11.12
CA ARG A 285 -14.03 -2.91 12.14
C ARG A 285 -13.34 -2.32 13.37
N PRO A 286 -13.88 -1.26 13.99
CA PRO A 286 -13.32 -0.71 15.22
C PRO A 286 -13.21 -1.77 16.32
N TRP A 287 -12.12 -1.74 17.09
CA TRP A 287 -11.94 -2.63 18.25
C TRP A 287 -13.00 -2.42 19.34
N ALA A 288 -13.42 -1.16 19.54
CA ALA A 288 -14.49 -0.78 20.45
C ALA A 288 -15.40 0.26 19.80
N PHE A 289 -16.69 0.20 20.11
CA PHE A 289 -17.69 1.14 19.63
C PHE A 289 -18.10 2.12 20.73
N GLU A 290 -18.42 3.35 20.35
CA GLU A 290 -19.17 4.25 21.22
C GLU A 290 -20.61 3.73 21.38
N GLU A 291 -21.19 3.91 22.57
CA GLU A 291 -22.54 3.43 22.86
C GLU A 291 -23.55 3.96 21.84
N GLY A 292 -24.31 3.05 21.21
CA GLY A 292 -25.36 3.40 20.25
C GLY A 292 -24.92 3.69 18.81
N VAL A 293 -23.61 3.61 18.50
CA VAL A 293 -23.08 3.78 17.13
C VAL A 293 -22.92 2.44 16.40
N GLN A 294 -23.01 1.32 17.10
CA GLN A 294 -22.84 -0.02 16.54
C GLN A 294 -23.99 -0.42 15.60
N THR A 295 -23.64 -1.14 14.54
CA THR A 295 -24.55 -1.86 13.64
C THR A 295 -24.07 -3.30 13.48
N ASP A 296 -24.87 -4.15 12.82
CA ASP A 296 -24.52 -5.55 12.59
C ASP A 296 -24.18 -5.82 11.13
N GLY A 297 -23.08 -6.53 10.89
CA GLY A 297 -22.68 -7.11 9.62
C GLY A 297 -22.58 -8.63 9.73
N ILE A 298 -21.75 -9.26 8.90
CA ILE A 298 -21.51 -10.70 9.01
C ILE A 298 -20.73 -11.07 10.28
N GLY A 299 -21.05 -12.22 10.88
CA GLY A 299 -20.34 -12.75 12.05
C GLY A 299 -18.93 -13.19 11.69
N ASP A 300 -17.97 -12.85 12.56
CA ASP A 300 -16.59 -13.36 12.49
C ASP A 300 -16.47 -14.80 13.03
N ALA A 301 -15.26 -15.34 13.14
CA ALA A 301 -15.04 -16.71 13.62
C ALA A 301 -15.53 -16.94 15.07
N SER A 302 -15.61 -15.87 15.87
CA SER A 302 -16.18 -15.85 17.22
C SER A 302 -17.70 -15.56 17.25
N GLY A 303 -18.31 -15.31 16.09
CA GLY A 303 -19.72 -14.97 15.94
C GLY A 303 -20.04 -13.50 16.20
N ASP A 304 -19.04 -12.63 16.24
CA ASP A 304 -19.22 -11.19 16.46
C ASP A 304 -19.63 -10.49 15.15
N THR A 305 -20.81 -9.86 15.18
CA THR A 305 -21.39 -9.12 14.05
C THR A 305 -21.13 -7.62 14.11
N ALA A 306 -20.50 -7.11 15.17
CA ALA A 306 -20.39 -5.69 15.44
C ALA A 306 -19.59 -4.95 14.37
N THR A 307 -20.21 -3.95 13.73
CA THR A 307 -19.62 -3.09 12.71
C THR A 307 -20.11 -1.64 12.82
N SER A 308 -19.59 -0.73 11.98
CA SER A 308 -19.92 0.69 12.03
C SER A 308 -20.77 1.15 10.83
N PRO A 309 -21.67 2.13 11.00
CA PRO A 309 -22.36 2.80 9.89
C PRO A 309 -21.40 3.41 8.87
N GLN A 310 -20.24 3.88 9.32
CA GLN A 310 -19.21 4.47 8.46
C GLN A 310 -18.66 3.45 7.46
N LEU A 311 -18.43 2.20 7.89
CA LEU A 311 -18.00 1.13 6.98
C LEU A 311 -19.11 0.74 6.00
N LYS A 312 -20.38 0.77 6.41
CA LYS A 312 -21.51 0.49 5.53
C LYS A 312 -21.70 1.55 4.45
N ALA A 313 -21.42 2.82 4.78
CA ALA A 313 -21.54 3.94 3.86
C ALA A 313 -20.28 4.20 3.04
N GLY A 314 -19.12 3.72 3.50
CA GLY A 314 -17.83 3.92 2.87
C GLY A 314 -17.71 3.19 1.53
N GLU A 315 -17.00 3.80 0.59
CA GLU A 315 -16.71 3.19 -0.72
C GLU A 315 -15.31 2.57 -0.79
N PHE A 316 -14.37 3.11 -0.01
CA PHE A 316 -13.04 2.52 0.19
C PHE A 316 -12.57 2.66 1.63
N ALA A 317 -11.58 1.85 1.98
CA ALA A 317 -10.85 1.96 3.23
C ALA A 317 -9.35 1.76 3.01
N LEU A 318 -8.56 2.47 3.80
CA LEU A 318 -7.12 2.31 3.90
C LEU A 318 -6.79 1.86 5.31
N MET A 319 -5.91 0.86 5.44
CA MET A 319 -5.55 0.28 6.72
C MET A 319 -4.04 0.13 6.88
N SER A 320 -3.53 0.63 7.99
CA SER A 320 -2.19 0.30 8.52
C SER A 320 -2.36 -0.67 9.69
N HIS A 321 -1.44 -1.64 9.78
CA HIS A 321 -1.35 -2.60 10.89
C HIS A 321 -0.86 -1.97 12.19
N GLY A 322 -0.45 -0.70 12.18
CA GLY A 322 0.02 -0.07 13.39
C GLY A 322 1.39 -0.60 13.87
N PRO A 323 1.72 -0.33 15.14
CA PRO A 323 2.98 -0.70 15.77
C PRO A 323 3.35 -2.19 15.74
N ASP A 324 2.38 -3.10 15.86
CA ASP A 324 2.65 -4.54 15.97
C ASP A 324 2.97 -5.20 14.61
N ARG A 325 2.61 -4.53 13.50
CA ARG A 325 2.78 -4.95 12.11
C ARG A 325 2.09 -6.29 11.80
N ARG A 326 1.02 -6.59 12.52
CA ARG A 326 0.24 -7.83 12.39
C ARG A 326 -1.23 -7.50 12.25
N VAL A 327 -2.01 -8.51 11.90
CA VAL A 327 -3.44 -8.39 11.70
C VAL A 327 -4.06 -9.76 11.78
N ASN A 328 -5.20 -9.86 12.45
CA ASN A 328 -6.05 -11.05 12.40
C ASN A 328 -7.14 -10.85 11.35
N LEU A 329 -7.29 -11.83 10.45
CA LEU A 329 -8.32 -11.81 9.41
C LEU A 329 -9.57 -12.61 9.80
N GLU A 330 -9.54 -13.39 10.87
CA GLU A 330 -10.61 -14.30 11.27
C GLU A 330 -11.54 -13.69 12.33
N ASP A 331 -10.99 -12.86 13.21
CA ASP A 331 -11.71 -12.23 14.32
C ASP A 331 -11.52 -10.70 14.31
N ARG A 332 -12.55 -9.95 14.68
CA ARG A 332 -12.43 -8.51 14.96
C ARG A 332 -11.67 -8.26 16.26
N VAL A 333 -11.99 -9.03 17.30
CA VAL A 333 -11.41 -8.93 18.64
C VAL A 333 -10.73 -10.26 18.96
N ASP A 334 -9.42 -10.29 18.74
CA ASP A 334 -8.59 -11.47 18.96
C ASP A 334 -7.88 -11.46 20.32
N VAL A 335 -7.46 -12.63 20.79
CA VAL A 335 -6.82 -12.79 22.12
C VAL A 335 -5.43 -12.12 22.17
N ASP A 336 -4.75 -12.06 21.03
CA ASP A 336 -3.42 -11.46 20.89
C ASP A 336 -3.48 -9.93 20.64
N GLU A 337 -4.69 -9.39 20.52
CA GLU A 337 -4.99 -7.97 20.27
C GLU A 337 -4.37 -7.40 18.98
N PHE A 338 -4.11 -8.21 17.96
CA PHE A 338 -3.50 -7.78 16.70
C PHE A 338 -4.33 -6.73 15.95
N ASN A 339 -5.65 -6.73 16.11
CA ASN A 339 -6.51 -5.75 15.45
C ASN A 339 -6.72 -4.46 16.26
N ARG A 340 -6.17 -4.37 17.49
CA ARG A 340 -6.46 -3.27 18.43
C ARG A 340 -5.79 -1.96 18.03
N ASP A 341 -4.61 -2.01 17.45
CA ASP A 341 -3.80 -0.85 17.10
C ASP A 341 -3.86 -0.45 15.61
N ASN A 342 -4.59 -1.24 14.80
CA ASN A 342 -4.96 -0.92 13.42
C ASN A 342 -5.43 0.53 13.28
N ILE A 343 -4.97 1.17 12.21
CA ILE A 343 -5.37 2.53 11.84
C ILE A 343 -6.12 2.44 10.53
N VAL A 344 -7.42 2.74 10.59
CA VAL A 344 -8.34 2.65 9.46
C VAL A 344 -8.81 4.04 9.10
N GLU A 345 -8.73 4.39 7.81
CA GLU A 345 -9.30 5.60 7.22
C GLU A 345 -10.34 5.17 6.18
N ILE A 346 -11.57 5.68 6.27
CA ILE A 346 -12.69 5.29 5.42
C ILE A 346 -13.09 6.49 4.56
N GLY A 347 -13.16 6.29 3.25
CA GLY A 347 -13.52 7.34 2.30
C GLY A 347 -14.84 7.09 1.57
N PRO A 348 -15.46 8.17 1.05
CA PRO A 348 -16.70 8.13 0.29
C PRO A 348 -16.51 7.83 -1.21
#